data_AF-A0A059AEM5-F1
#
_entry.id   AF-A0A059AEM5-F1
#
_cell.length_a   1.000
_cell.length_b   1.000
_cell.length_c   1.000
_cell.angle_alpha   90.00
_cell.angle_beta   90.00
_cell.angle_gamma   90.00
#
_symmetry.space_group_name_H-M   'P 1'
#
loop_
_entity.id
_entity.type
_entity.pdbx_description
1 polymer ?
#
loop_
_entity_poly.entity_id
_entity_poly.type
_entity_poly.pdbx_seq_one_letter_code
_entity_poly.pdbx_strand_id
1 'polypeptide(L)'
;MCSHCKLSQIASNLMRSNGMKVARTHIYDWLILMLLVVIGSLIHFIHPFHCFVGKGMMTNLMYPPKSDTVPFWAVPMYAFLLPMVIFVVVYLWGCPEKKGDIYDLHHAVLGILYSAAFTAVITDAIKLAVGWPRPDFFWCCFPDGKDVYDQWGNVICHGKRSVINEGHKSFPSEHTSWSFAGLGFLSLYLAGKIKAFDHKGHVAKLCIVFLPLLVASLVGISRIDDHKHHRQDVIAGGLLGITVAVFCYLQFFPPPYHAQ
;
A
#
# COMPACT_ATOMS: atom_id res chain seq x y z
N MET A 1 -17.51 7.41 -46.79
CA MET A 1 -17.27 7.25 -45.33
C MET A 1 -16.87 5.81 -45.07
N CYS A 2 -15.65 5.58 -44.59
CA CYS A 2 -15.01 4.26 -44.52
C CYS A 2 -15.67 3.36 -43.45
N SER A 3 -15.93 2.09 -43.78
CA SER A 3 -16.55 1.08 -42.90
C SER A 3 -15.80 0.92 -41.55
N HIS A 4 -14.49 1.18 -41.54
CA HIS A 4 -13.67 1.21 -40.33
C HIS A 4 -14.03 2.31 -39.33
N CYS A 5 -14.44 3.49 -39.81
CA CYS A 5 -14.81 4.62 -38.97
C CYS A 5 -16.14 4.35 -38.24
N LYS A 6 -17.10 3.69 -38.92
CA LYS A 6 -18.36 3.24 -38.30
C LYS A 6 -18.15 2.19 -37.20
N LEU A 7 -17.26 1.21 -37.41
CA LEU A 7 -16.95 0.18 -36.40
C LEU A 7 -16.28 0.78 -35.16
N SER A 8 -15.33 1.70 -35.34
CA SER A 8 -14.69 2.43 -34.24
C SER A 8 -15.70 3.24 -33.42
N GLN A 9 -16.64 3.90 -34.09
CA GLN A 9 -17.64 4.73 -33.42
C GLN A 9 -18.71 3.89 -32.69
N ILE A 10 -19.10 2.73 -33.24
CA ILE A 10 -19.99 1.77 -32.55
C ILE A 10 -19.30 1.17 -31.33
N ALA A 11 -18.02 0.77 -31.44
CA ALA A 11 -17.24 0.26 -30.31
C ALA A 11 -17.08 1.32 -29.22
N SER A 12 -16.78 2.57 -29.59
CA SER A 12 -16.71 3.71 -28.67
C SER A 12 -18.04 3.96 -27.95
N ASN A 13 -19.15 3.88 -28.67
CA ASN A 13 -20.48 4.10 -28.10
C ASN A 13 -20.89 2.96 -27.15
N LEU A 14 -20.54 1.70 -27.49
CA LEU A 14 -20.80 0.53 -26.65
C LEU A 14 -19.94 0.52 -25.38
N MET A 15 -18.66 0.89 -25.48
CA MET A 15 -17.79 1.08 -24.31
C MET A 15 -18.34 2.17 -23.40
N ARG A 16 -18.82 3.30 -23.97
CA ARG A 16 -19.41 4.39 -23.20
C ARG A 16 -20.72 3.97 -22.51
N SER A 17 -21.60 3.23 -23.19
CA SER A 17 -22.85 2.75 -22.58
C SER A 17 -22.62 1.74 -21.46
N ASN A 18 -21.68 0.82 -21.65
CA ASN A 18 -21.36 -0.21 -20.65
C ASN A 18 -20.60 0.39 -19.46
N GLY A 19 -19.65 1.29 -19.69
CA GLY A 19 -18.94 1.99 -18.62
C GLY A 19 -19.86 2.85 -17.75
N MET A 20 -20.80 3.59 -18.35
CA MET A 20 -21.80 4.36 -17.60
C MET A 20 -22.74 3.47 -16.79
N LYS A 21 -23.08 2.28 -17.31
CA LYS A 21 -23.92 1.32 -16.58
C LYS A 21 -23.19 0.78 -15.35
N VAL A 22 -21.93 0.36 -15.51
CA VAL A 22 -21.06 -0.12 -14.42
C VAL A 22 -20.86 0.95 -13.35
N ALA A 23 -20.52 2.17 -13.74
CA ALA A 23 -20.33 3.27 -12.79
C ALA A 23 -21.60 3.57 -11.97
N ARG A 24 -22.78 3.45 -12.59
CA ARG A 24 -24.07 3.70 -11.93
C ARG A 24 -24.46 2.57 -10.97
N THR A 25 -24.18 1.31 -11.31
CA THR A 25 -24.48 0.18 -10.40
C THR A 25 -23.58 0.16 -9.18
N HIS A 26 -22.34 0.64 -9.29
CA HIS A 26 -21.34 0.66 -8.21
C HIS A 26 -21.19 2.03 -7.55
N ILE A 27 -22.19 2.92 -7.63
CA ILE A 27 -22.09 4.28 -7.09
C ILE A 27 -21.81 4.30 -5.59
N TYR A 28 -22.42 3.39 -4.82
CA TYR A 28 -22.19 3.27 -3.39
C TYR A 28 -20.75 2.86 -3.06
N ASP A 29 -20.15 2.00 -3.87
CA ASP A 29 -18.76 1.59 -3.69
C ASP A 29 -17.82 2.79 -3.89
N TRP A 30 -18.09 3.68 -4.84
CA TRP A 30 -17.29 4.91 -4.99
C TRP A 30 -17.49 5.89 -3.85
N LEU A 31 -18.72 6.03 -3.34
CA LEU A 31 -19.01 6.92 -2.20
C LEU A 31 -18.30 6.43 -0.92
N ILE A 32 -18.32 5.14 -0.65
CA ILE A 32 -17.62 4.54 0.49
C ILE A 32 -16.10 4.70 0.33
N LEU A 33 -15.56 4.47 -0.87
CA LEU A 33 -14.15 4.69 -1.14
C LEU A 33 -13.74 6.16 -0.88
N MET A 34 -14.53 7.12 -1.36
CA MET A 34 -14.29 8.54 -1.11
C MET A 34 -14.36 8.86 0.39
N LEU A 35 -15.31 8.29 1.12
CA LEU A 35 -15.39 8.43 2.57
C LEU A 35 -14.13 7.89 3.27
N LEU A 36 -13.62 6.72 2.87
CA LEU A 36 -12.39 6.16 3.43
C LEU A 36 -11.17 7.06 3.15
N VAL A 37 -11.07 7.62 1.95
CA VAL A 37 -9.99 8.57 1.59
C VAL A 37 -10.07 9.84 2.44
N VAL A 38 -11.28 10.36 2.66
CA VAL A 38 -11.49 11.52 3.55
C VAL A 38 -11.08 11.18 4.98
N ILE A 39 -11.51 10.04 5.52
CA ILE A 39 -11.13 9.58 6.85
C ILE A 39 -9.61 9.46 6.97
N GLY A 40 -8.94 8.77 6.04
CA GLY A 40 -7.47 8.63 6.04
C GLY A 40 -6.74 9.97 5.96
N SER A 41 -7.26 10.91 5.17
CA SER A 41 -6.70 12.27 5.07
C SER A 41 -6.86 13.05 6.37
N LEU A 42 -7.99 12.89 7.07
CA LEU A 42 -8.23 13.55 8.36
C LEU A 42 -7.31 13.00 9.46
N ILE A 43 -7.03 11.69 9.43
CA ILE A 43 -6.15 11.02 10.39
C ILE A 43 -4.73 11.63 10.37
N HIS A 44 -4.23 12.08 9.23
CA HIS A 44 -2.90 12.70 9.09
C HIS A 44 -2.70 13.98 9.93
N PHE A 45 -3.79 14.69 10.25
CA PHE A 45 -3.72 15.91 11.06
C PHE A 45 -3.69 15.63 12.57
N ILE A 46 -3.89 14.37 12.98
CA ILE A 46 -3.91 13.98 14.38
C ILE A 46 -2.46 13.74 14.85
N HIS A 47 -2.15 14.21 16.05
CA HIS A 47 -0.86 13.94 16.69
C HIS A 47 -0.84 12.53 17.28
N PRO A 48 0.28 11.79 17.13
CA PRO A 48 0.38 10.45 17.70
C PRO A 48 0.40 10.50 19.22
N PHE A 49 -0.01 9.41 19.85
CA PHE A 49 0.28 9.17 21.26
C PHE A 49 1.79 9.19 21.48
N HIS A 50 2.26 9.80 22.57
CA HIS A 50 3.67 9.78 22.96
C HIS A 50 3.83 8.75 24.07
N CYS A 51 4.22 7.52 23.71
CA CYS A 51 4.47 6.49 24.70
C CYS A 51 5.67 6.87 25.58
N PHE A 52 5.73 6.31 26.79
CA PHE A 52 6.87 6.51 27.69
C PHE A 52 8.17 6.00 27.03
N VAL A 53 9.21 6.83 27.02
CA VAL A 53 10.54 6.47 26.50
C VAL A 53 11.58 6.73 27.59
N GLY A 54 12.06 5.65 28.20
CA GLY A 54 13.05 5.71 29.28
C GLY A 54 14.49 5.82 28.79
N LYS A 55 15.40 6.32 29.64
CA LYS A 55 16.84 6.42 29.35
C LYS A 55 17.48 5.11 28.88
N GLY A 56 17.12 3.98 29.49
CA GLY A 56 17.64 2.67 29.10
C GLY A 56 17.21 2.22 27.69
N MET A 57 16.03 2.65 27.23
CA MET A 57 15.56 2.38 25.87
C MET A 57 16.30 3.23 24.85
N MET A 58 16.69 4.46 25.23
CA MET A 58 17.30 5.44 24.33
C MET A 58 18.58 4.95 23.65
N THR A 59 19.35 4.09 24.32
CA THR A 59 20.55 3.45 23.74
C THR A 59 20.25 2.71 22.43
N ASN A 60 19.05 2.12 22.29
CA ASN A 60 18.63 1.41 21.08
C ASN A 60 17.94 2.31 20.04
N LEU A 61 17.76 3.60 20.36
CA LEU A 61 17.05 4.59 19.55
C LEU A 61 17.98 5.73 19.08
N MET A 62 19.30 5.49 19.15
CA MET A 62 20.35 6.47 18.84
C MET A 62 21.02 6.23 17.47
N TYR A 63 20.40 5.45 16.58
CA TYR A 63 20.96 5.19 15.26
C TYR A 63 21.16 6.50 14.47
N PRO A 64 22.22 6.60 13.66
CA PRO A 64 22.51 7.84 12.94
C PRO A 64 21.38 8.18 11.96
N PRO A 65 20.97 9.47 11.90
CA PRO A 65 19.88 9.89 11.01
C PRO A 65 20.32 9.70 9.57
N LYS A 66 19.47 9.03 8.79
CA LYS A 66 19.69 8.74 7.37
C LYS A 66 18.51 9.22 6.53
N SER A 67 18.78 9.57 5.27
CA SER A 67 17.76 9.91 4.28
C SER A 67 17.04 8.66 3.79
N ASP A 68 15.79 8.82 3.36
CA ASP A 68 15.00 7.71 2.83
C ASP A 68 15.53 7.24 1.46
N THR A 69 15.92 5.98 1.36
CA THR A 69 16.26 5.27 0.12
C THR A 69 15.07 5.25 -0.85
N VAL A 70 13.87 4.96 -0.33
CA VAL A 70 12.60 5.05 -1.06
C VAL A 70 11.82 6.21 -0.47
N PRO A 71 11.63 7.32 -1.21
CA PRO A 71 10.84 8.44 -0.71
C PRO A 71 9.36 8.08 -0.71
N PHE A 72 8.61 8.64 0.23
CA PHE A 72 7.20 8.30 0.43
C PHE A 72 6.34 8.49 -0.83
N TRP A 73 6.58 9.55 -1.60
CA TRP A 73 5.85 9.81 -2.85
C TRP A 73 6.02 8.71 -3.90
N ALA A 74 7.10 7.93 -3.87
CA ALA A 74 7.33 6.84 -4.81
C ALA A 74 6.40 5.66 -4.55
N VAL A 75 5.99 5.45 -3.29
CA VAL A 75 5.12 4.33 -2.86
C VAL A 75 3.82 4.28 -3.66
N PRO A 76 2.97 5.33 -3.70
CA PRO A 76 1.74 5.28 -4.50
C PRO A 76 2.00 5.14 -6.01
N MET A 77 3.16 5.57 -6.51
CA MET A 77 3.50 5.44 -7.92
C MET A 77 3.71 3.98 -8.33
N TYR A 78 4.58 3.24 -7.64
CA TYR A 78 4.83 1.84 -8.01
C TYR A 78 3.81 0.87 -7.41
N ALA A 79 3.22 1.16 -6.26
CA ALA A 79 2.33 0.22 -5.57
C ALA A 79 0.89 0.31 -6.10
N PHE A 80 0.45 1.45 -6.67
CA PHE A 80 -0.93 1.60 -7.14
C PHE A 80 -1.04 2.07 -8.58
N LEU A 81 -0.33 3.14 -8.97
CA LEU A 81 -0.40 3.63 -10.36
C LEU A 81 0.16 2.63 -11.36
N LEU A 82 1.32 2.03 -11.08
CA LEU A 82 1.91 1.02 -11.95
C LEU A 82 0.99 -0.21 -12.14
N PRO A 83 0.42 -0.83 -11.08
CA PRO A 83 -0.59 -1.87 -11.27
C PRO A 83 -1.81 -1.43 -12.07
N MET A 84 -2.33 -0.22 -11.86
CA MET A 84 -3.45 0.30 -12.66
C MET A 84 -3.08 0.39 -14.15
N VAL A 85 -1.86 0.83 -14.48
CA VAL A 85 -1.34 0.79 -15.86
C VAL A 85 -1.29 -0.65 -16.37
N ILE A 86 -0.81 -1.61 -15.56
CA ILE A 86 -0.80 -3.03 -15.93
C ILE A 86 -2.23 -3.55 -16.19
N PHE A 87 -3.23 -3.16 -15.39
CA PHE A 87 -4.62 -3.56 -15.62
C PHE A 87 -5.15 -3.02 -16.94
N VAL A 88 -4.86 -1.77 -17.29
CA VAL A 88 -5.21 -1.19 -18.59
C VAL A 88 -4.49 -1.93 -19.73
N VAL A 89 -3.22 -2.27 -19.56
CA VAL A 89 -2.47 -3.09 -20.51
C VAL A 89 -3.12 -4.45 -20.72
N VAL A 90 -3.53 -5.14 -19.64
CA VAL A 90 -4.25 -6.42 -19.74
C VAL A 90 -5.62 -6.25 -20.40
N TYR A 91 -6.32 -5.15 -20.14
CA TYR A 91 -7.61 -4.85 -20.79
C TYR A 91 -7.46 -4.65 -22.31
N LEU A 92 -6.43 -3.93 -22.75
CA LEU A 92 -6.19 -3.59 -24.17
C LEU A 92 -5.51 -4.72 -24.96
N TRP A 93 -4.57 -5.43 -24.34
CA TRP A 93 -3.68 -6.39 -25.01
C TRP A 93 -3.72 -7.81 -24.42
N GLY A 94 -4.66 -8.09 -23.50
CA GLY A 94 -4.86 -9.42 -22.95
C GLY A 94 -5.32 -10.46 -23.98
N CYS A 95 -5.44 -11.71 -23.53
CA CYS A 95 -5.87 -12.83 -24.36
C CYS A 95 -7.17 -12.52 -25.11
N PRO A 96 -7.35 -12.99 -26.37
CA PRO A 96 -8.52 -12.68 -27.20
C PRO A 96 -9.87 -12.93 -26.50
N GLU A 97 -9.94 -13.95 -25.66
CA GLU A 97 -11.15 -14.34 -24.92
C GLU A 97 -11.54 -13.38 -23.77
N LYS A 98 -10.59 -12.59 -23.24
CA LYS A 98 -10.80 -11.67 -22.10
C LYS A 98 -10.54 -10.21 -22.46
N LYS A 99 -10.17 -9.93 -23.70
CA LYS A 99 -9.87 -8.59 -24.20
C LYS A 99 -11.13 -7.74 -24.18
N GLY A 100 -11.03 -6.53 -23.63
CA GLY A 100 -12.14 -5.57 -23.62
C GLY A 100 -13.22 -5.81 -22.56
N ASP A 101 -12.99 -6.68 -21.57
CA ASP A 101 -13.90 -6.83 -20.43
C ASP A 101 -13.80 -5.63 -19.48
N ILE A 102 -14.78 -4.74 -19.57
CA ILE A 102 -14.85 -3.51 -18.77
C ILE A 102 -15.11 -3.82 -17.28
N TYR A 103 -15.79 -4.91 -16.95
CA TYR A 103 -16.09 -5.28 -15.57
C TYR A 103 -14.82 -5.73 -14.86
N ASP A 104 -13.99 -6.51 -15.55
CA ASP A 104 -12.69 -6.95 -15.04
C ASP A 104 -11.76 -5.77 -14.73
N LEU A 105 -11.62 -4.82 -15.67
CA LEU A 105 -10.84 -3.60 -15.45
C LEU A 105 -11.41 -2.78 -14.30
N HIS A 106 -12.74 -2.60 -14.27
CA HIS A 106 -13.41 -1.85 -13.22
C HIS A 106 -13.17 -2.45 -11.84
N HIS A 107 -13.36 -3.76 -11.70
CA HIS A 107 -13.13 -4.50 -10.45
C HIS A 107 -11.66 -4.50 -10.03
N ALA A 108 -10.72 -4.59 -10.97
CA ALA A 108 -9.29 -4.52 -10.67
C ALA A 108 -8.91 -3.13 -10.12
N VAL A 109 -9.39 -2.06 -10.77
CA VAL A 109 -9.16 -0.67 -10.34
C VAL A 109 -9.85 -0.39 -9.00
N LEU A 110 -11.11 -0.78 -8.84
CA LEU A 110 -11.85 -0.57 -7.60
C LEU A 110 -11.21 -1.35 -6.45
N GLY A 111 -10.86 -2.62 -6.68
CA GLY A 111 -10.22 -3.48 -5.69
C GLY A 111 -8.87 -2.96 -5.20
N ILE A 112 -8.01 -2.46 -6.10
CA ILE A 112 -6.72 -1.90 -5.69
C ILE A 112 -6.87 -0.56 -4.95
N LEU A 113 -7.84 0.28 -5.34
CA LEU A 113 -8.12 1.53 -4.64
C LEU A 113 -8.65 1.27 -3.23
N TYR A 114 -9.52 0.27 -3.06
CA TYR A 114 -9.97 -0.17 -1.74
C TYR A 114 -8.82 -0.75 -0.91
N SER A 115 -7.94 -1.54 -1.53
CA SER A 115 -6.76 -2.06 -0.84
C SER A 115 -5.87 -0.92 -0.35
N ALA A 116 -5.66 0.13 -1.16
CA ALA A 116 -4.93 1.32 -0.76
C ALA A 116 -5.62 2.05 0.40
N ALA A 117 -6.92 2.34 0.26
CA ALA A 117 -7.68 3.12 1.24
C ALA A 117 -7.80 2.44 2.60
N PHE A 118 -8.10 1.14 2.63
CA PHE A 118 -8.14 0.37 3.88
C PHE A 118 -6.76 0.28 4.53
N THR A 119 -5.71 0.01 3.76
CA THR A 119 -4.35 -0.04 4.29
C THR A 119 -3.93 1.31 4.86
N ALA A 120 -4.23 2.43 4.20
CA ALA A 120 -3.96 3.77 4.69
C ALA A 120 -4.64 4.00 6.05
N VAL A 121 -5.96 3.86 6.12
CA VAL A 121 -6.74 4.10 7.34
C VAL A 121 -6.26 3.23 8.50
N ILE A 122 -6.08 1.92 8.28
CA ILE A 122 -5.69 0.99 9.34
C ILE A 122 -4.24 1.25 9.79
N THR A 123 -3.31 1.43 8.86
CA THR A 123 -1.89 1.70 9.20
C THR A 123 -1.77 2.97 10.03
N ASP A 124 -2.40 4.06 9.60
CA ASP A 124 -2.29 5.36 10.25
C ASP A 124 -2.96 5.35 11.62
N ALA A 125 -4.14 4.73 11.73
CA ALA A 125 -4.81 4.57 13.02
C ALA A 125 -3.95 3.82 14.04
N ILE A 126 -3.32 2.71 13.63
CA ILE A 126 -2.42 1.94 14.52
C ILE A 126 -1.19 2.77 14.89
N LYS A 127 -0.56 3.47 13.93
CA LYS A 127 0.59 4.35 14.23
C LYS A 127 0.28 5.39 15.28
N LEU A 128 -0.87 6.06 15.16
CA LEU A 128 -1.29 7.09 16.11
C LEU A 128 -1.58 6.51 17.49
N ALA A 129 -2.22 5.33 17.54
CA ALA A 129 -2.58 4.67 18.79
C ALA A 129 -1.35 4.13 19.54
N VAL A 130 -0.39 3.54 18.81
CA VAL A 130 0.79 2.92 19.42
C VAL A 130 1.85 3.96 19.80
N GLY A 131 2.13 4.93 18.92
CA GLY A 131 3.08 6.00 19.27
C GLY A 131 4.53 5.56 19.44
N TRP A 132 4.93 4.43 18.84
CA TRP A 132 6.24 3.80 19.06
C TRP A 132 7.39 4.62 18.47
N PRO A 133 8.48 4.87 19.23
CA PRO A 133 9.65 5.60 18.74
C PRO A 133 10.40 4.83 17.65
N ARG A 134 10.97 5.55 16.68
CA ARG A 134 11.83 5.02 15.62
C ARG A 134 13.26 4.73 16.11
N PRO A 135 14.03 3.89 15.39
CA PRO A 135 15.44 3.66 15.72
C PRO A 135 16.32 4.92 15.71
N ASP A 136 15.93 5.99 15.01
CA ASP A 136 16.61 7.29 14.97
C ASP A 136 15.97 8.35 15.91
N PHE A 137 15.04 7.94 16.78
CA PHE A 137 14.22 8.84 17.61
C PHE A 137 15.04 9.80 18.49
N PHE A 138 16.21 9.39 18.98
CA PHE A 138 17.10 10.25 19.76
C PHE A 138 17.36 11.58 19.04
N TRP A 139 17.67 11.54 17.75
CA TRP A 139 17.99 12.72 16.96
C TRP A 139 16.75 13.55 16.59
N CYS A 140 15.57 12.92 16.58
CA CYS A 140 14.31 13.65 16.47
C CYS A 140 14.02 14.48 17.73
N CYS A 141 14.35 13.91 18.90
CA CYS A 141 14.06 14.48 20.22
C CYS A 141 15.11 15.50 20.68
N PHE A 142 16.40 15.20 20.43
CA PHE A 142 17.58 15.94 20.92
C PHE A 142 18.51 16.32 19.75
N PRO A 143 18.17 17.37 18.96
CA PRO A 143 18.99 17.76 17.82
C PRO A 143 20.39 18.27 18.21
N ASP A 144 20.59 18.64 19.48
CA ASP A 144 21.88 19.06 20.07
C ASP A 144 22.65 17.92 20.73
N GLY A 145 22.10 16.70 20.71
CA GLY A 145 22.69 15.50 21.30
C GLY A 145 22.68 15.45 22.83
N LYS A 146 21.91 16.30 23.51
CA LYS A 146 21.83 16.35 24.98
C LYS A 146 20.50 15.79 25.45
N ASP A 147 20.52 14.61 26.05
CA ASP A 147 19.30 13.98 26.55
C ASP A 147 18.84 14.56 27.89
N VAL A 148 17.53 14.75 27.99
CA VAL A 148 16.85 15.31 29.18
C VAL A 148 15.69 14.39 29.54
N TYR A 149 15.54 14.11 30.83
CA TYR A 149 14.48 13.26 31.36
C TYR A 149 13.79 13.90 32.55
N ASP A 150 12.51 13.58 32.74
CA ASP A 150 11.76 13.98 33.92
C ASP A 150 12.09 13.13 35.16
N GLN A 151 11.43 13.44 36.28
CA GLN A 151 11.62 12.75 37.56
C GLN A 151 11.22 11.26 37.52
N TRP A 152 10.39 10.85 36.55
CA TRP A 152 9.99 9.46 36.34
C TRP A 152 10.84 8.75 35.27
N GLY A 153 11.84 9.45 34.73
CA GLY A 153 12.76 8.95 33.71
C GLY A 153 12.20 8.97 32.29
N ASN A 154 11.07 9.64 32.05
CA ASN A 154 10.53 9.84 30.70
C ASN A 154 11.30 10.92 29.96
N VAL A 155 11.42 10.78 28.65
CA VAL A 155 12.10 11.74 27.78
C VAL A 155 11.40 13.11 27.75
N ILE A 156 12.18 14.20 27.80
CA ILE A 156 11.70 15.57 27.58
C ILE A 156 12.33 16.10 26.30
N CYS A 157 11.61 15.99 25.18
CA CYS A 157 12.14 16.44 23.89
C CYS A 157 12.10 17.96 23.72
N HIS A 158 13.16 18.51 23.11
CA HIS A 158 13.26 19.92 22.73
C HIS A 158 13.51 20.13 21.22
N GLY A 159 13.41 19.07 20.42
CA GLY A 159 13.42 19.12 18.97
C GLY A 159 12.16 19.76 18.36
N LYS A 160 12.13 19.81 17.02
CA LYS A 160 10.99 20.34 16.27
C LYS A 160 9.78 19.39 16.42
N ARG A 161 8.63 19.93 16.85
CA ARG A 161 7.41 19.13 17.12
C ARG A 161 6.97 18.21 15.98
N SER A 162 7.06 18.66 14.72
CA SER A 162 6.71 17.81 13.57
C SER A 162 7.65 16.61 13.42
N VAL A 163 8.93 16.79 13.71
CA VAL A 163 9.96 15.74 13.63
C VAL A 163 9.81 14.77 14.80
N ILE A 164 9.53 15.27 16.00
CA ILE A 164 9.24 14.42 17.18
C ILE A 164 8.00 13.56 16.93
N ASN A 165 6.92 14.16 16.44
CA ASN A 165 5.70 13.42 16.10
C ASN A 165 5.98 12.32 15.06
N GLU A 166 6.76 12.62 14.03
CA GLU A 166 7.14 11.63 13.03
C GLU A 166 8.01 10.51 13.63
N GLY A 167 8.90 10.88 14.56
CA GLY A 167 9.72 9.95 15.34
C GLY A 167 8.90 8.98 16.20
N HIS A 168 7.68 9.33 16.62
CA HIS A 168 6.74 8.45 17.34
C HIS A 168 5.86 7.58 16.42
N LYS A 169 6.08 7.62 15.10
CA LYS A 169 5.27 6.84 14.14
C LYS A 169 6.07 5.69 13.54
N SER A 170 6.69 4.86 14.38
CA SER A 170 7.45 3.69 13.90
C SER A 170 6.54 2.52 13.54
N PHE A 171 5.66 2.08 14.43
CA PHE A 171 4.89 0.84 14.22
C PHE A 171 3.48 1.08 13.69
N PRO A 172 3.00 0.34 12.67
CA PRO A 172 3.77 -0.48 11.71
C PRO A 172 4.40 0.39 10.61
N SER A 173 5.23 -0.20 9.74
CA SER A 173 5.84 0.49 8.60
C SER A 173 4.83 0.79 7.50
N GLU A 174 4.64 2.07 7.18
CA GLU A 174 3.69 2.53 6.14
C GLU A 174 4.18 2.22 4.73
N HIS A 175 5.48 2.45 4.47
CA HIS A 175 6.08 2.09 3.19
C HIS A 175 5.89 0.60 2.90
N THR A 176 6.07 -0.23 3.93
CA THR A 176 5.91 -1.68 3.79
C THR A 176 4.44 -2.06 3.61
N SER A 177 3.53 -1.56 4.44
CA SER A 177 2.12 -1.94 4.35
C SER A 177 1.48 -1.52 3.03
N TRP A 178 1.73 -0.30 2.56
CA TRP A 178 1.25 0.18 1.27
C TRP A 178 1.84 -0.61 0.09
N SER A 179 3.13 -0.95 0.15
CA SER A 179 3.77 -1.78 -0.87
C SER A 179 3.14 -3.17 -0.97
N PHE A 180 2.96 -3.85 0.16
CA PHE A 180 2.35 -5.18 0.19
C PHE A 180 0.86 -5.15 -0.16
N ALA A 181 0.14 -4.08 0.16
CA ALA A 181 -1.24 -3.89 -0.25
C ALA A 181 -1.36 -3.81 -1.78
N GLY A 182 -0.61 -2.91 -2.41
CA GLY A 182 -0.67 -2.68 -3.85
C GLY A 182 -0.04 -3.79 -4.69
N LEU A 183 1.22 -4.14 -4.39
CA LEU A 183 1.97 -5.17 -5.13
C LEU A 183 1.48 -6.59 -4.79
N GLY A 184 0.96 -6.81 -3.59
CA GLY A 184 0.29 -8.06 -3.24
C GLY A 184 -1.03 -8.24 -4.01
N PHE A 185 -1.83 -7.19 -4.16
CA PHE A 185 -3.02 -7.23 -5.00
C PHE A 185 -2.65 -7.51 -6.46
N LEU A 186 -1.62 -6.83 -7.00
CA LEU A 186 -1.10 -7.10 -8.34
C LEU A 186 -0.63 -8.55 -8.49
N SER A 187 0.09 -9.09 -7.51
CA SER A 187 0.56 -10.47 -7.50
C SER A 187 -0.60 -11.47 -7.62
N LEU A 188 -1.66 -11.29 -6.84
CA LEU A 188 -2.87 -12.11 -6.89
C LEU A 188 -3.61 -11.98 -8.23
N TYR A 189 -3.74 -10.75 -8.74
CA TYR A 189 -4.34 -10.48 -10.03
C TYR A 189 -3.59 -11.18 -11.17
N LEU A 190 -2.26 -11.04 -11.21
CA LEU A 190 -1.44 -11.72 -12.21
C LEU A 190 -1.54 -13.24 -12.09
N ALA A 191 -1.56 -13.79 -10.87
CA ALA A 191 -1.71 -15.22 -10.63
C ALA A 191 -3.00 -15.77 -11.25
N GLY A 192 -4.12 -15.06 -11.09
CA GLY A 192 -5.40 -15.42 -11.73
C GLY A 192 -5.37 -15.29 -13.26
N LYS A 193 -4.73 -14.24 -13.79
CA LYS A 193 -4.67 -14.01 -15.25
C LYS A 193 -3.82 -15.01 -16.01
N ILE A 194 -2.67 -15.38 -15.47
CA ILE A 194 -1.76 -16.34 -16.13
C ILE A 194 -2.08 -17.79 -15.77
N LYS A 195 -3.14 -18.03 -14.98
CA LYS A 195 -3.51 -19.32 -14.40
C LYS A 195 -2.27 -19.97 -13.77
N ALA A 196 -1.65 -19.29 -12.80
CA ALA A 196 -0.39 -19.71 -12.19
C ALA A 196 -0.47 -21.10 -11.53
N PHE A 197 -1.65 -21.48 -11.04
CA PHE A 197 -1.92 -22.73 -10.35
C PHE A 197 -2.74 -23.72 -11.19
N ASP A 198 -2.51 -23.77 -12.51
CA ASP A 198 -3.21 -24.68 -13.44
C ASP A 198 -2.69 -26.13 -13.45
N HIS A 199 -1.83 -26.50 -12.49
CA HIS A 199 -1.20 -27.82 -12.35
C HIS A 199 -0.34 -28.28 -13.56
N LYS A 200 -0.01 -27.39 -14.52
CA LYS A 200 0.82 -27.73 -15.69
C LYS A 200 2.33 -27.68 -15.45
N GLY A 201 2.77 -27.28 -14.24
CA GLY A 201 4.18 -27.30 -13.85
C GLY A 201 5.06 -26.17 -14.44
N HIS A 202 4.48 -25.12 -15.03
CA HIS A 202 5.25 -23.99 -15.59
C HIS A 202 5.73 -23.00 -14.51
N VAL A 203 6.90 -23.27 -13.93
CA VAL A 203 7.49 -22.49 -12.82
C VAL A 203 7.72 -21.01 -13.16
N ALA A 204 7.96 -20.66 -14.42
CA ALA A 204 8.13 -19.26 -14.84
C ALA A 204 6.94 -18.36 -14.46
N LYS A 205 5.72 -18.91 -14.37
CA LYS A 205 4.54 -18.18 -13.90
C LYS A 205 4.70 -17.72 -12.46
N LEU A 206 5.33 -18.54 -11.60
CA LEU A 206 5.58 -18.19 -10.20
C LEU A 206 6.58 -17.03 -10.09
N CYS A 207 7.60 -16.97 -10.94
CA CYS A 207 8.53 -15.84 -10.96
C CYS A 207 7.80 -14.50 -11.20
N ILE A 208 6.83 -14.48 -12.12
CA ILE A 208 6.01 -13.29 -12.41
C ILE A 208 5.15 -12.91 -11.20
N VAL A 209 4.56 -13.91 -10.52
CA VAL A 209 3.70 -13.69 -9.34
C VAL A 209 4.51 -13.22 -8.13
N PHE A 210 5.71 -13.76 -7.90
CA PHE A 210 6.54 -13.39 -6.76
C PHE A 210 7.32 -12.09 -6.94
N LEU A 211 7.56 -11.65 -8.18
CA LEU A 211 8.33 -10.44 -8.45
C LEU A 211 7.76 -9.18 -7.75
N PRO A 212 6.44 -8.87 -7.82
CA PRO A 212 5.86 -7.77 -7.05
C PRO A 212 6.08 -7.90 -5.53
N LEU A 213 5.97 -9.11 -4.98
CA LEU A 213 6.17 -9.37 -3.55
C LEU A 213 7.65 -9.20 -3.14
N LEU A 214 8.58 -9.57 -4.00
CA LEU A 214 10.00 -9.32 -3.79
C LEU A 214 10.28 -7.81 -3.75
N VAL A 215 9.73 -7.03 -4.68
CA VAL A 215 9.87 -5.57 -4.68
C VAL A 215 9.31 -4.97 -3.39
N ALA A 216 8.12 -5.38 -2.96
CA ALA A 216 7.53 -4.92 -1.70
C ALA A 216 8.43 -5.27 -0.48
N SER A 217 9.06 -6.44 -0.50
CA SER A 217 9.97 -6.88 0.56
C SER A 217 11.24 -6.03 0.60
N LEU A 218 11.83 -5.72 -0.56
CA LEU A 218 13.01 -4.86 -0.67
C LEU A 218 12.73 -3.43 -0.20
N VAL A 219 11.53 -2.89 -0.47
CA VAL A 219 11.09 -1.61 0.11
C VAL A 219 11.07 -1.69 1.63
N GLY A 220 10.51 -2.76 2.19
CA GLY A 220 10.50 -2.98 3.64
C GLY A 220 11.90 -3.06 4.24
N ILE A 221 12.82 -3.79 3.60
CA ILE A 221 14.23 -3.90 4.03
C ILE A 221 14.90 -2.53 4.01
N SER A 222 14.65 -1.70 3.00
CA SER A 222 15.22 -0.35 2.94
C SER A 222 14.86 0.51 4.16
N ARG A 223 13.70 0.26 4.81
CA ARG A 223 13.29 1.01 6.02
C ARG A 223 14.10 0.63 7.25
N ILE A 224 14.61 -0.59 7.30
CA ILE A 224 15.53 -1.04 8.33
C ILE A 224 16.91 -0.42 8.06
N ASP A 225 17.36 -0.47 6.80
CA ASP A 225 18.66 0.09 6.39
C ASP A 225 18.74 1.62 6.56
N ASP A 226 17.60 2.31 6.54
CA ASP A 226 17.48 3.75 6.77
C ASP A 226 17.22 4.13 8.23
N HIS A 227 17.22 3.15 9.14
CA HIS A 227 16.95 3.33 10.57
C HIS A 227 15.58 3.97 10.88
N LYS A 228 14.61 3.81 9.98
CA LYS A 228 13.25 4.36 10.15
C LYS A 228 12.31 3.39 10.84
N HIS A 229 12.57 2.10 10.72
CA HIS A 229 11.68 1.06 11.23
C HIS A 229 12.47 -0.11 11.82
N HIS A 230 11.93 -0.67 12.89
CA HIS A 230 12.40 -1.93 13.43
C HIS A 230 11.94 -3.10 12.55
N ARG A 231 12.59 -4.26 12.71
CA ARG A 231 12.22 -5.48 11.99
C ARG A 231 10.75 -5.87 12.19
N GLN A 232 10.24 -5.76 13.42
CA GLN A 232 8.84 -6.05 13.72
C GLN A 232 7.87 -5.08 13.04
N ASP A 233 8.24 -3.81 12.86
CA ASP A 233 7.39 -2.80 12.20
C ASP A 233 7.21 -3.17 10.72
N VAL A 234 8.28 -3.65 10.08
CA VAL A 234 8.28 -4.12 8.69
C VAL A 234 7.48 -5.42 8.54
N ILE A 235 7.68 -6.40 9.41
CA ILE A 235 6.91 -7.66 9.37
C ILE A 235 5.41 -7.39 9.56
N ALA A 236 5.04 -6.60 10.58
CA ALA A 236 3.65 -6.25 10.84
C ALA A 236 3.05 -5.44 9.69
N GLY A 237 3.80 -4.49 9.11
CA GLY A 237 3.37 -3.75 7.93
C GLY A 237 3.11 -4.66 6.73
N GLY A 238 4.03 -5.60 6.45
CA GLY A 238 3.87 -6.57 5.36
C GLY A 238 2.67 -7.49 5.54
N LEU A 239 2.47 -8.01 6.76
CA LEU A 239 1.30 -8.83 7.11
C LEU A 239 -0.01 -8.04 6.95
N LEU A 240 -0.07 -6.81 7.47
CA LEU A 240 -1.26 -5.95 7.31
C LEU A 240 -1.55 -5.71 5.83
N GLY A 241 -0.55 -5.31 5.05
CA GLY A 241 -0.69 -5.03 3.63
C GLY A 241 -1.18 -6.24 2.83
N ILE A 242 -0.55 -7.40 2.99
CA ILE A 242 -0.93 -8.60 2.25
C ILE A 242 -2.31 -9.12 2.66
N THR A 243 -2.66 -9.03 3.95
CA THR A 243 -4.00 -9.40 4.42
C THR A 243 -5.06 -8.53 3.77
N VAL A 244 -4.90 -7.21 3.79
CA VAL A 244 -5.85 -6.28 3.13
C VAL A 244 -5.94 -6.56 1.63
N ALA A 245 -4.80 -6.79 0.95
CA ALA A 245 -4.76 -7.13 -0.46
C ALA A 245 -5.57 -8.40 -0.77
N VAL A 246 -5.41 -9.46 0.02
CA VAL A 246 -6.14 -10.72 -0.14
C VAL A 246 -7.64 -10.50 0.03
N PHE A 247 -8.09 -9.82 1.08
CA PHE A 247 -9.51 -9.55 1.31
C PHE A 247 -10.12 -8.73 0.17
N CYS A 248 -9.44 -7.66 -0.27
CA CYS A 248 -9.93 -6.84 -1.37
C CYS A 248 -9.94 -7.62 -2.69
N TYR A 249 -8.91 -8.42 -2.97
CA TYR A 249 -8.87 -9.25 -4.18
C TYR A 249 -10.03 -10.25 -4.21
N LEU A 250 -10.24 -10.99 -3.12
CA LEU A 250 -11.25 -12.04 -3.03
C LEU A 250 -12.69 -11.50 -3.09
N GLN A 251 -12.91 -10.23 -2.75
CA GLN A 251 -14.20 -9.58 -2.90
C GLN A 251 -14.61 -9.42 -4.38
N PHE A 252 -13.64 -9.25 -5.27
CA PHE A 252 -13.87 -8.94 -6.69
C PHE A 252 -13.52 -10.08 -7.64
N PHE A 253 -12.65 -11.00 -7.23
CA PHE A 253 -12.11 -12.08 -8.06
C PHE A 253 -12.13 -13.43 -7.33
N PRO A 254 -12.30 -14.54 -8.06
CA PRO A 254 -12.17 -15.86 -7.47
C PRO A 254 -10.72 -16.13 -7.02
N PRO A 255 -10.52 -17.04 -6.05
CA PRO A 255 -9.17 -17.39 -5.61
C PRO A 255 -8.32 -17.92 -6.79
N PRO A 256 -7.03 -17.58 -6.88
CA PRO A 256 -6.21 -17.87 -8.07
C PRO A 256 -5.98 -19.36 -8.38
N TYR A 257 -6.31 -20.24 -7.44
CA TYR A 257 -6.22 -21.70 -7.57
C TYR A 257 -7.54 -22.35 -7.97
N HIS A 258 -8.66 -21.62 -8.00
CA HIS A 258 -9.90 -22.16 -8.53
C HIS A 258 -9.86 -22.15 -10.06
N ALA A 259 -9.89 -23.34 -10.65
CA ALA A 259 -10.01 -23.51 -12.08
C ALA A 259 -11.40 -23.04 -12.55
N GLN A 260 -11.43 -22.03 -13.42
CA GLN A 260 -12.48 -21.81 -14.42
C GLN A 260 -12.01 -22.37 -15.76
#